data_AF-A0A0S8GD09-F1
#
_entry.id   AF-A0A0S8GD09-F1
#
_cell.length_a   1.000
_cell.length_b   1.000
_cell.length_c   1.000
_cell.angle_alpha   90.00
_cell.angle_beta   90.00
_cell.angle_gamma   90.00
#
_symmetry.space_group_name_H-M   'P 1'
#
loop_
_entity.id
_entity.type
_entity.pdbx_description
1 polymer ?
#
loop_
_entity_poly.entity_id
_entity_poly.type
_entity_poly.pdbx_seq_one_letter_code
_entity_poly.pdbx_strand_id
1 'polypeptide(L)'
;MRRLQFIAAALTLMLLVACATPFDVGTANRTLTPQAAAGNLGAAQGTVVAWGGSIVAAQNFENSTEFEVLAFPLDRDNRPQRGATPTGRFIAVYPGFVETADYGPGREISVIGKIESTRTGTVGQARYVYPVLGASRMHLWPKDEGPASSTQPTIHFGIGIGVTR
;
A
#
# COMPACT_ATOMS: atom_id res chain seq x y z
N MET A 1 40.43 -11.05 -25.88
CA MET A 1 40.17 -10.54 -24.51
C MET A 1 39.08 -9.44 -24.49
N ARG A 2 39.22 -8.31 -25.21
CA ARG A 2 38.16 -7.26 -25.30
C ARG A 2 36.76 -7.75 -25.68
N ARG A 3 36.63 -8.65 -26.68
CA ARG A 3 35.33 -9.21 -27.08
C ARG A 3 34.64 -10.04 -25.98
N LEU A 4 35.41 -10.76 -25.16
CA LEU A 4 34.87 -11.56 -24.05
C LEU A 4 34.40 -10.65 -22.90
N GLN A 5 35.10 -9.52 -22.68
CA GLN A 5 34.68 -8.49 -21.72
C GLN A 5 33.38 -7.79 -22.15
N PHE A 6 33.20 -7.51 -23.45
CA PHE A 6 31.93 -6.93 -23.95
C PHE A 6 30.76 -7.91 -23.84
N ILE A 7 30.99 -9.22 -24.09
CA ILE A 7 29.95 -10.25 -23.93
C ILE A 7 29.59 -10.41 -22.45
N ALA A 8 30.58 -10.48 -21.56
CA ALA A 8 30.34 -10.55 -20.13
C ALA A 8 29.56 -9.32 -19.61
N ALA A 9 29.93 -8.11 -20.05
CA ALA A 9 29.23 -6.89 -19.67
C ALA A 9 27.78 -6.84 -20.19
N ALA A 10 27.53 -7.31 -21.42
CA ALA A 10 26.18 -7.41 -21.98
C ALA A 10 25.32 -8.48 -21.25
N LEU A 11 25.93 -9.60 -20.87
CA LEU A 11 25.27 -10.67 -20.11
C LEU A 11 24.91 -10.19 -18.70
N THR A 12 25.81 -9.45 -18.04
CA THR A 12 25.54 -8.82 -16.74
C THR A 12 24.43 -7.78 -16.84
N LEU A 13 24.39 -6.97 -17.91
CA LEU A 13 23.33 -5.97 -18.10
C LEU A 13 21.94 -6.59 -18.31
N MET A 14 21.86 -7.76 -18.95
CA MET A 14 20.58 -8.50 -19.11
C MET A 14 20.06 -9.10 -17.80
N LEU A 15 20.92 -9.36 -16.81
CA LEU A 15 20.54 -9.96 -15.53
C LEU A 15 19.95 -8.95 -14.52
N LEU A 16 19.92 -7.65 -14.83
CA LEU A 16 19.40 -6.60 -13.93
C LEU A 16 17.91 -6.24 -14.16
N VAL A 17 17.16 -6.99 -14.96
CA VAL A 17 15.70 -6.76 -15.09
C VAL A 17 14.98 -7.34 -13.87
N ALA A 18 15.03 -6.63 -12.74
CA ALA A 18 14.22 -6.94 -11.58
C ALA A 18 12.76 -6.49 -11.85
N CYS A 19 11.87 -7.44 -12.13
CA CYS A 19 10.45 -7.15 -12.22
C CYS A 19 9.86 -6.98 -10.81
N ALA A 20 9.58 -5.75 -10.40
CA ALA A 20 8.61 -5.50 -9.35
C ALA A 20 7.22 -5.81 -9.93
N THR A 21 6.55 -6.87 -9.47
CA THR A 21 5.19 -7.17 -9.92
C THR A 21 4.21 -6.24 -9.21
N PRO A 22 3.37 -5.49 -9.94
CA PRO A 22 2.39 -4.61 -9.35
C PRO A 22 1.36 -5.42 -8.53
N PHE A 23 0.77 -4.79 -7.51
CA PHE A 23 -0.31 -5.42 -6.77
C PHE A 23 -1.56 -5.53 -7.65
N ASP A 24 -1.89 -6.74 -8.08
CA ASP A 24 -3.02 -7.00 -8.98
C ASP A 24 -4.34 -7.19 -8.22
N VAL A 25 -5.29 -6.31 -8.53
CA VAL A 25 -6.66 -6.34 -7.96
C VAL A 25 -7.64 -7.20 -8.76
N GLY A 26 -7.22 -7.73 -9.91
CA GLY A 26 -8.04 -8.59 -10.76
C GLY A 26 -9.34 -7.92 -11.20
N THR A 27 -10.46 -8.61 -11.00
CA THR A 27 -11.81 -8.14 -11.37
C THR A 27 -12.55 -7.41 -10.25
N ALA A 28 -11.87 -7.12 -9.13
CA ALA A 28 -12.48 -6.44 -8.00
C ALA A 28 -12.99 -5.05 -8.38
N ASN A 29 -14.16 -4.67 -7.87
CA ASN A 29 -14.76 -3.38 -8.17
C ASN A 29 -13.96 -2.24 -7.50
N ARG A 30 -13.50 -1.28 -8.32
CA ARG A 30 -12.72 -0.11 -7.88
C ARG A 30 -13.54 1.20 -7.85
N THR A 31 -14.76 1.18 -8.38
CA THR A 31 -15.60 2.38 -8.55
C THR A 31 -16.55 2.59 -7.38
N LEU A 32 -17.00 1.51 -6.74
CA LEU A 32 -17.83 1.57 -5.54
C LEU A 32 -17.00 2.07 -4.35
N THR A 33 -17.32 3.24 -3.80
CA THR A 33 -16.59 3.82 -2.66
C THR A 33 -17.08 3.27 -1.33
N PRO A 34 -16.26 3.33 -0.26
CA PRO A 34 -16.70 2.96 1.09
C PRO A 34 -17.93 3.76 1.55
N GLN A 35 -17.95 5.07 1.31
CA GLN A 35 -19.09 5.90 1.71
C GLN A 35 -20.37 5.50 0.98
N ALA A 36 -20.30 5.20 -0.33
CA ALA A 36 -21.45 4.74 -1.09
C ALA A 36 -21.94 3.36 -0.61
N ALA A 37 -21.01 2.44 -0.32
CA ALA A 37 -21.33 1.12 0.21
C ALA A 37 -22.02 1.19 1.58
N ALA A 38 -21.59 2.10 2.46
CA ALA A 38 -22.25 2.32 3.75
C ALA A 38 -23.65 2.95 3.60
N GLY A 39 -23.83 3.82 2.60
CA GLY A 39 -25.13 4.45 2.32
C GLY A 39 -26.19 3.49 1.77
N ASN A 40 -25.78 2.40 1.12
CA ASN A 40 -26.69 1.37 0.60
C ASN A 40 -26.07 -0.03 0.71
N LEU A 41 -26.04 -0.57 1.93
CA LEU A 41 -25.49 -1.91 2.18
C LEU A 41 -26.22 -3.00 1.39
N GLY A 42 -27.55 -2.89 1.20
CA GLY A 42 -28.33 -3.92 0.50
C GLY A 42 -27.88 -4.16 -0.95
N ALA A 43 -27.44 -3.11 -1.65
CA ALA A 43 -26.88 -3.22 -2.99
C ALA A 43 -25.37 -3.54 -3.00
N ALA A 44 -24.66 -3.19 -1.93
CA ALA A 44 -23.20 -3.31 -1.86
C ALA A 44 -22.72 -4.65 -1.29
N GLN A 45 -23.49 -5.26 -0.38
CA GLN A 45 -23.13 -6.48 0.34
C GLN A 45 -22.84 -7.64 -0.63
N GLY A 46 -21.81 -8.41 -0.36
CA GLY A 46 -21.38 -9.52 -1.21
C GLY A 46 -20.50 -9.09 -2.39
N THR A 47 -20.43 -7.80 -2.72
CA THR A 47 -19.55 -7.30 -3.78
C THR A 47 -18.08 -7.44 -3.38
N VAL A 48 -17.26 -7.96 -4.28
CA VAL A 48 -15.80 -7.97 -4.14
C VAL A 48 -15.26 -6.63 -4.64
N VAL A 49 -14.60 -5.89 -3.76
CA VAL A 49 -14.06 -4.55 -4.04
C VAL A 49 -12.55 -4.51 -3.81
N ALA A 50 -11.91 -3.55 -4.46
CA ALA A 50 -10.54 -3.15 -4.16
C ALA A 50 -10.55 -1.72 -3.63
N TRP A 51 -10.27 -1.59 -2.34
CA TRP A 51 -10.13 -0.30 -1.67
C TRP A 51 -8.71 -0.15 -1.18
N GLY A 52 -8.28 1.09 -0.96
CA GLY A 52 -7.02 1.34 -0.30
C GLY A 52 -7.01 2.68 0.36
N GLY A 53 -6.07 2.85 1.26
CA GLY A 53 -5.98 4.08 2.03
C GLY A 53 -4.87 4.09 3.05
N SER A 54 -4.93 5.08 3.92
CA SER A 54 -4.03 5.20 5.06
C SER A 54 -4.66 4.57 6.29
N ILE A 55 -3.90 3.72 6.98
CA ILE A 55 -4.31 3.11 8.24
C ILE A 55 -4.45 4.20 9.29
N VAL A 56 -5.61 4.25 9.94
CA VAL A 56 -5.86 5.13 11.08
C VAL A 56 -5.61 4.40 12.39
N ALA A 57 -6.06 3.14 12.48
CA ALA A 57 -5.86 2.29 13.63
C ALA A 57 -5.79 0.81 13.18
N ALA A 58 -5.08 0.00 13.96
CA ALA A 58 -5.00 -1.44 13.80
C ALA A 58 -5.22 -2.11 15.16
N GLN A 59 -5.99 -3.19 15.19
CA GLN A 59 -6.27 -3.95 16.40
C GLN A 59 -6.26 -5.45 16.12
N ASN A 60 -5.45 -6.17 16.89
CA ASN A 60 -5.41 -7.63 16.86
C ASN A 60 -6.47 -8.20 17.79
N PHE A 61 -7.22 -9.17 17.29
CA PHE A 61 -8.15 -10.02 18.01
C PHE A 61 -7.61 -11.45 18.04
N GLU A 62 -8.32 -12.35 18.72
CA GLU A 62 -7.91 -13.74 18.88
C GLU A 62 -7.67 -14.45 17.53
N ASN A 63 -8.53 -14.21 16.53
CA ASN A 63 -8.51 -14.91 15.24
C ASN A 63 -8.48 -13.98 14.02
N SER A 64 -8.35 -12.67 14.22
CA SER A 64 -8.39 -11.68 13.15
C SER A 64 -7.62 -10.42 13.52
N THR A 65 -7.28 -9.64 12.50
CA THR A 65 -6.76 -8.28 12.66
C THR A 65 -7.71 -7.32 11.96
N GLU A 66 -8.13 -6.28 12.67
CA GLU A 66 -8.96 -5.24 12.09
C GLU A 66 -8.15 -3.97 11.85
N PHE A 67 -8.36 -3.36 10.69
CA PHE A 67 -7.78 -2.08 10.33
C PHE A 67 -8.89 -1.07 10.07
N GLU A 68 -8.86 0.05 10.77
CA GLU A 68 -9.62 1.23 10.37
C GLU A 68 -8.81 2.00 9.35
N VAL A 69 -9.38 2.24 8.17
CA VAL A 69 -8.68 2.82 7.03
C VAL A 69 -9.42 4.05 6.52
N LEU A 70 -8.71 5.16 6.35
CA LEU A 70 -9.19 6.31 5.59
C LEU A 70 -8.92 6.06 4.10
N ALA A 71 -9.97 5.88 3.32
CA ALA A 71 -9.87 5.45 1.94
C ALA A 71 -9.59 6.61 0.98
N PHE A 72 -8.80 6.31 -0.05
CA PHE A 72 -8.50 7.20 -1.17
C PHE A 72 -8.75 6.46 -2.49
N PRO A 73 -8.97 7.18 -3.60
CA PRO A 73 -8.97 6.57 -4.93
C PRO A 73 -7.64 5.86 -5.19
N LEU A 74 -7.70 4.71 -5.86
CA LEU A 74 -6.52 3.94 -6.25
C LEU A 74 -5.97 4.44 -7.59
N ASP A 75 -4.65 4.57 -7.70
CA ASP A 75 -3.96 4.87 -8.96
C ASP A 75 -3.85 3.66 -9.90
N ARG A 76 -3.12 3.83 -11.00
CA ARG A 76 -2.91 2.77 -11.99
C ARG A 76 -2.19 1.55 -11.41
N ASP A 77 -1.37 1.74 -10.37
CA ASP A 77 -0.59 0.71 -9.69
C ASP A 77 -1.39 0.11 -8.52
N ASN A 78 -2.67 0.49 -8.39
CA ASN A 78 -3.58 0.13 -7.31
C ASN A 78 -3.11 0.64 -5.93
N ARG A 79 -2.29 1.70 -5.91
CA ARG A 79 -1.82 2.36 -4.70
C ARG A 79 -2.77 3.51 -4.31
N PRO A 80 -3.02 3.77 -3.02
CA PRO A 80 -3.89 4.86 -2.61
C PRO A 80 -3.29 6.25 -2.92
N GLN A 81 -4.06 7.10 -3.58
CA GLN A 81 -3.65 8.48 -3.89
C GLN A 81 -3.90 9.41 -2.69
N ARG A 82 -2.96 9.50 -1.73
CA ARG A 82 -3.11 10.35 -0.52
C ARG A 82 -3.36 11.83 -0.80
N GLY A 83 -2.96 12.33 -1.97
CA GLY A 83 -3.22 13.72 -2.39
C GLY A 83 -4.63 13.96 -2.94
N ALA A 84 -5.42 12.91 -3.18
CA ALA A 84 -6.80 13.02 -3.64
C ALA A 84 -7.78 13.16 -2.47
N THR A 85 -9.02 13.53 -2.77
CA THR A 85 -10.08 13.62 -1.77
C THR A 85 -10.41 12.24 -1.19
N PRO A 86 -10.48 12.08 0.15
CA PRO A 86 -10.90 10.83 0.76
C PRO A 86 -12.30 10.39 0.33
N THR A 87 -12.51 9.09 0.14
CA THR A 87 -13.77 8.51 -0.36
C THR A 87 -14.61 7.83 0.73
N GLY A 88 -14.20 7.98 1.99
CA GLY A 88 -14.84 7.44 3.18
C GLY A 88 -13.85 6.71 4.09
N ARG A 89 -14.38 6.06 5.13
CA ARG A 89 -13.61 5.15 5.99
C ARG A 89 -14.23 3.77 5.93
N PHE A 90 -13.42 2.74 6.11
CA PHE A 90 -13.88 1.36 6.21
C PHE A 90 -13.08 0.59 7.25
N ILE A 91 -13.62 -0.56 7.66
CA ILE A 91 -12.92 -1.53 8.47
C ILE A 91 -12.54 -2.69 7.58
N ALA A 92 -11.24 -2.99 7.47
CA ALA A 92 -10.76 -4.22 6.86
C ALA A 92 -10.54 -5.29 7.94
N VAL A 93 -11.21 -6.43 7.83
CA VAL A 93 -11.05 -7.57 8.73
C VAL A 93 -10.20 -8.61 8.01
N TYR A 94 -8.96 -8.77 8.43
CA TYR A 94 -8.05 -9.78 7.89
C TYR A 94 -8.05 -11.02 8.79
N PRO A 95 -8.18 -12.24 8.24
CA PRO A 95 -8.14 -13.46 9.04
C PRO A 95 -6.73 -13.72 9.56
N GLY A 96 -6.61 -13.97 10.87
CA GLY A 96 -5.34 -14.21 11.55
C GLY A 96 -4.63 -12.94 12.04
N PHE A 97 -3.39 -13.15 12.48
CA PHE A 97 -2.57 -12.12 13.11
C PHE A 97 -1.72 -11.37 12.07
N VAL A 98 -1.66 -10.05 12.21
CA VAL A 98 -0.74 -9.18 11.48
C VAL A 98 0.08 -8.37 12.48
N GLU A 99 1.38 -8.22 12.23
CA GLU A 99 2.26 -7.40 13.06
C GLU A 99 1.90 -5.91 12.92
N THR A 100 1.23 -5.38 13.94
CA THR A 100 0.74 -3.99 13.95
C THR A 100 1.87 -2.96 13.98
N ALA A 101 3.08 -3.32 14.39
CA ALA A 101 4.25 -2.45 14.28
C ALA A 101 4.58 -2.12 12.81
N ASP A 102 4.39 -3.09 11.90
CA ASP A 102 4.56 -2.88 10.46
C ASP A 102 3.34 -2.20 9.84
N TYR A 103 2.13 -2.55 10.29
CA TYR A 103 0.85 -2.00 9.81
C TYR A 103 0.35 -0.84 10.70
N GLY A 104 1.27 -0.01 11.18
CA GLY A 104 0.93 1.10 12.07
C GLY A 104 0.16 2.23 11.39
N PRO A 105 -0.37 3.20 12.18
CA PRO A 105 -1.03 4.38 11.67
C PRO A 105 -0.17 5.15 10.64
N GLY A 106 -0.82 5.70 9.62
CA GLY A 106 -0.19 6.43 8.52
C GLY A 106 0.34 5.54 7.39
N ARG A 107 0.51 4.23 7.62
CA ARG A 107 0.90 3.29 6.56
C ARG A 107 -0.19 3.16 5.51
N GLU A 108 0.24 2.97 4.27
CA GLU A 108 -0.68 2.78 3.15
C GLU A 108 -0.91 1.31 2.88
N ILE A 109 -2.18 0.95 2.70
CA ILE A 109 -2.56 -0.40 2.29
C ILE A 109 -3.54 -0.37 1.12
N SER A 110 -3.47 -1.42 0.31
CA SER A 110 -4.52 -1.78 -0.63
C SER A 110 -5.10 -3.13 -0.23
N VAL A 111 -6.42 -3.23 -0.25
CA VAL A 111 -7.18 -4.36 0.29
C VAL A 111 -8.18 -4.80 -0.76
N ILE A 112 -8.18 -6.10 -1.04
CA ILE A 112 -9.20 -6.78 -1.83
C ILE A 112 -10.02 -7.59 -0.85
N GLY A 113 -11.34 -7.47 -0.93
CA GLY A 113 -12.21 -8.17 -0.02
C GLY A 113 -13.67 -8.11 -0.42
N LYS A 114 -14.51 -8.84 0.32
CA LYS A 114 -15.96 -8.82 0.15
C LYS A 114 -16.57 -7.87 1.15
N ILE A 115 -17.52 -7.05 0.73
CA ILE A 115 -18.30 -6.22 1.66
C ILE A 115 -19.26 -7.14 2.42
N GLU A 116 -19.14 -7.18 3.75
CA GLU A 116 -19.88 -8.13 4.57
C GLU A 116 -21.05 -7.50 5.32
N SER A 117 -20.81 -6.33 5.91
CA SER A 117 -21.77 -5.65 6.77
C SER A 117 -21.43 -4.16 6.91
N THR A 118 -22.17 -3.44 7.75
CA THR A 118 -21.75 -2.14 8.27
C THR A 118 -21.64 -2.21 9.79
N ARG A 119 -20.68 -1.46 10.35
CA ARG A 119 -20.51 -1.29 11.78
C ARG A 119 -20.59 0.18 12.11
N THR A 120 -21.33 0.52 13.17
CA THR A 120 -21.34 1.90 13.63
C THR A 120 -20.21 2.15 14.63
N GLY A 121 -19.59 3.31 14.53
CA GLY A 121 -18.56 3.78 15.46
C GLY A 121 -18.55 5.29 15.55
N THR A 122 -17.39 5.84 15.88
CA THR A 122 -17.20 7.29 16.00
C THR A 122 -15.92 7.74 15.34
N VAL A 123 -15.98 8.90 14.68
CA VAL A 123 -14.80 9.62 14.18
C VAL A 123 -14.71 10.90 14.99
N GLY A 124 -13.72 10.98 15.89
CA GLY A 124 -13.71 12.00 16.93
C GLY A 124 -14.96 11.87 17.81
N GLN A 125 -15.86 12.85 17.75
CA GLN A 125 -17.13 12.84 18.50
C GLN A 125 -18.36 12.54 17.63
N ALA A 126 -18.20 12.46 16.31
CA ALA A 126 -19.31 12.24 15.39
C ALA A 126 -19.59 10.76 15.20
N ARG A 127 -20.87 10.37 15.20
CA ARG A 127 -21.32 9.02 14.84
C ARG A 127 -20.98 8.76 13.37
N TYR A 128 -20.40 7.60 13.07
CA TYR A 128 -20.02 7.21 11.71
C TYR A 128 -20.40 5.75 11.43
N VAL A 129 -20.83 5.45 10.20
CA VAL A 129 -21.15 4.10 9.74
C VAL A 129 -20.05 3.63 8.79
N TYR A 130 -19.32 2.61 9.22
CA TYR A 130 -18.24 2.00 8.45
C TYR A 130 -18.79 0.80 7.68
N PRO A 131 -18.53 0.65 6.38
CA PRO A 131 -18.63 -0.65 5.74
C PRO A 131 -17.50 -1.54 6.28
N VAL A 132 -17.83 -2.82 6.49
CA VAL A 132 -16.90 -3.85 6.93
C VAL A 132 -16.54 -4.70 5.72
N LEU A 133 -15.25 -4.76 5.44
CA LEU A 133 -14.65 -5.49 4.34
C LEU A 133 -13.93 -6.72 4.88
N GLY A 134 -14.44 -7.92 4.58
CA GLY A 134 -13.72 -9.16 4.82
C GLY A 134 -12.55 -9.26 3.85
N ALA A 135 -11.34 -8.98 4.34
CA ALA A 135 -10.13 -8.86 3.54
C ALA A 135 -9.60 -10.25 3.15
N SER A 136 -9.55 -10.53 1.86
CA SER A 136 -8.98 -11.77 1.32
C SER A 136 -7.52 -11.61 0.90
N ARG A 137 -7.15 -10.41 0.42
CA ARG A 137 -5.76 -10.05 0.12
C ARG A 137 -5.50 -8.62 0.57
N MET A 138 -4.32 -8.38 1.12
CA MET A 138 -3.87 -7.08 1.55
C MET A 138 -2.44 -6.86 1.13
N HIS A 139 -2.12 -5.64 0.72
CA HIS A 139 -0.79 -5.21 0.34
C HIS A 139 -0.40 -3.98 1.15
N LEU A 140 0.76 -4.05 1.80
CA LEU A 140 1.36 -2.94 2.54
C LEU A 140 2.37 -2.24 1.65
N TRP A 141 2.13 -0.97 1.35
CA TRP A 141 3.04 -0.20 0.52
C TRP A 141 4.30 0.19 1.30
N PRO A 142 5.45 0.28 0.61
CA PRO A 142 6.64 0.90 1.18
C PRO A 142 6.33 2.31 1.69
N LYS A 143 7.06 2.76 2.71
CA LYS A 143 6.96 4.15 3.14
C LYS A 143 7.45 5.03 1.99
N ASP A 144 6.79 6.16 1.76
CA ASP A 144 7.37 7.22 0.94
C ASP A 144 8.58 7.77 1.70
N GLU A 145 9.74 7.17 1.45
CA GLU A 145 10.99 7.87 1.64
C GLU A 145 10.89 9.07 0.69
N GLY A 146 10.85 10.29 1.23
CA GLY A 146 10.97 11.50 0.41
C GLY A 146 12.27 11.46 -0.43
N PRO A 147 12.58 12.50 -1.21
CA PRO A 147 13.79 12.53 -2.05
C PRO A 147 15.10 12.65 -1.22
N ALA A 148 15.36 11.70 -0.34
CA ALA A 148 16.54 11.59 0.51
C ALA A 148 16.84 10.12 0.85
N SER A 149 16.80 9.23 -0.15
CA SER A 149 17.78 8.15 -0.26
C SER A 149 18.31 8.05 -1.68
N SER A 150 18.60 9.22 -2.27
CA SER A 150 19.80 9.28 -3.11
C SER A 150 20.95 8.88 -2.19
N THR A 151 21.35 7.62 -2.25
CA THR A 151 22.77 7.28 -2.14
C THR A 151 23.43 8.07 -3.26
N GLN A 152 23.71 9.34 -3.04
CA GLN A 152 24.64 10.07 -3.86
C GLN A 152 25.98 9.47 -3.46
N PRO A 153 26.61 8.62 -4.31
CA PRO A 153 27.95 8.16 -4.01
C PRO A 153 28.80 9.43 -3.98
N THR A 154 29.24 9.83 -2.80
CA THR A 154 30.14 10.98 -2.70
C THR A 154 31.51 10.46 -3.09
N ILE A 155 31.78 10.45 -4.41
CA ILE A 155 33.09 10.07 -4.94
C ILE A 155 34.05 11.22 -4.59
N HIS A 156 34.83 11.05 -3.52
CA HIS A 156 35.92 11.96 -3.21
C HIS A 156 37.16 11.54 -4.00
N PHE A 157 37.55 12.33 -5.01
CA PHE A 157 38.86 12.20 -5.65
C PHE A 157 39.88 13.01 -4.84
N GLY A 158 40.73 12.33 -4.07
CA GLY A 158 41.87 12.98 -3.41
C GLY A 158 42.97 13.29 -4.42
N ILE A 159 43.21 14.57 -4.71
CA ILE A 159 44.40 14.99 -5.48
C ILE A 159 45.56 15.10 -4.50
N GLY A 160 46.41 14.07 -4.46
CA GLY A 160 47.67 14.10 -3.73
C GLY A 160 48.73 14.86 -4.54
N ILE A 161 48.98 16.12 -4.19
CA ILE A 161 50.15 16.87 -4.69
C ILE A 161 51.38 16.43 -3.89
N GLY A 162 52.13 15.47 -4.44
CA GLY A 162 53.46 15.11 -3.97
C GLY A 162 54.45 16.18 -4.40
N VAL A 163 54.89 17.02 -3.45
CA VAL A 163 56.06 17.87 -3.64
C VAL A 163 57.31 17.08 -3.28
N THR A 164 58.04 16.61 -4.28
CA THR A 164 59.40 16.06 -4.11
C THR A 164 60.41 17.20 -4.26
N ARG A 165 61.25 17.37 -3.23
CA ARG A 165 62.46 18.21 -3.25
C ARG A 165 63.57 17.54 -4.04
#